data_AF-A0A7Y0R2H5-F1
#
_entry.id   AF-A0A7Y0R2H5-F1
#
_cell.length_a   1.000
_cell.length_b   1.000
_cell.length_c   1.000
_cell.angle_alpha   90.00
_cell.angle_beta   90.00
_cell.angle_gamma   90.00
#
_symmetry.space_group_name_H-M   'P 1'
#
loop_
_entity.id
_entity.type
_entity.pdbx_description
1 polymer ?
#
loop_
_entity_poly.entity_id
_entity_poly.type
_entity_poly.pdbx_seq_one_letter_code
_entity_poly.pdbx_strand_id
1 'polypeptide(L)'
;LIKGDICPGQRGRLHKMLPAIGVLWLAVASLRIEAFMVVFAIFYFYSQVQTKKTREKGPLWALHLANGLAFAYVSIQVFEQPNWPASAAMAVMIFFLGASFSQLLLTIARSRLQAFHRILPVTGIVSGMLLVLATLFSSYQLDEATLASAT
;
A
#
# COMPACT_ATOMS: atom_id res chain seq x y z
N LEU A 1 2.43 6.35 -14.48
CA LEU A 1 1.85 7.67 -14.87
C LEU A 1 2.43 8.20 -16.19
N ILE A 2 2.98 7.32 -17.02
CA ILE A 2 3.67 7.68 -18.27
C ILE A 2 2.62 7.99 -19.34
N LYS A 3 2.95 8.89 -20.27
CA LYS A 3 2.09 9.20 -21.42
C LYS A 3 2.13 8.01 -22.38
N GLY A 4 1.03 7.27 -22.51
CA GLY A 4 0.94 6.08 -23.38
C GLY A 4 0.25 4.89 -22.70
N ASP A 5 0.54 4.64 -21.42
CA ASP A 5 0.09 3.43 -20.72
C ASP A 5 -1.38 3.48 -20.26
N ILE A 6 -1.93 4.68 -20.08
CA ILE A 6 -3.25 4.87 -19.46
C ILE A 6 -4.02 5.97 -20.20
N CYS A 7 -5.31 5.72 -20.47
CA CYS A 7 -6.21 6.68 -21.11
C CYS A 7 -6.16 8.04 -20.41
N PRO A 8 -6.09 9.17 -21.15
CA PRO A 8 -5.86 10.50 -20.57
C PRO A 8 -6.89 10.88 -19.50
N GLY A 9 -8.16 10.46 -19.65
CA GLY A 9 -9.21 10.67 -18.66
C GLY A 9 -9.05 9.88 -17.36
N GLN A 10 -8.58 8.62 -17.43
CA GLN A 10 -8.24 7.83 -16.23
C GLN A 10 -7.04 8.43 -15.51
N ARG A 11 -6.05 8.85 -16.30
CA ARG A 11 -4.80 9.44 -15.85
C ARG A 11 -5.00 10.75 -15.08
N GLY A 12 -6.04 11.53 -15.38
CA GLY A 12 -6.40 12.75 -14.65
C GLY A 12 -7.09 12.46 -13.32
N ARG A 13 -8.02 11.49 -13.31
CA ARG A 13 -8.72 11.07 -12.09
C ARG A 13 -7.76 10.52 -11.03
N LEU A 14 -6.77 9.72 -11.45
CA LEU A 14 -5.77 9.19 -10.52
C LEU A 14 -4.89 10.29 -9.91
N HIS A 15 -4.50 11.32 -10.67
CA HIS A 15 -3.73 12.43 -10.10
C HIS A 15 -4.50 13.22 -9.05
N LYS A 16 -5.82 13.35 -9.21
CA LYS A 16 -6.68 14.03 -8.22
C LYS A 16 -6.72 13.28 -6.88
N MET A 17 -6.35 11.99 -6.86
CA MET A 17 -6.27 11.17 -5.65
C MET A 17 -4.93 11.22 -4.94
N LEU A 18 -3.86 11.72 -5.58
CA LEU A 18 -2.54 11.80 -4.95
C LEU A 18 -2.52 12.62 -3.65
N PRO A 19 -3.23 13.76 -3.53
CA PRO A 19 -3.32 14.48 -2.26
C PRO A 19 -3.96 13.64 -1.16
N ALA A 20 -5.00 12.85 -1.46
CA ALA A 20 -5.63 11.97 -0.48
C ALA A 20 -4.66 10.89 0.01
N ILE A 21 -3.83 10.33 -0.89
CA ILE A 21 -2.76 9.39 -0.54
C ILE A 21 -1.71 10.08 0.35
N GLY A 22 -1.33 11.32 0.03
CA GLY A 22 -0.42 12.11 0.87
C GLY A 22 -0.96 12.37 2.28
N VAL A 23 -2.26 12.65 2.41
CA VAL A 23 -2.93 12.83 3.71
C VAL A 23 -2.99 11.52 4.51
N LEU A 24 -3.24 10.38 3.86
CA LEU A 24 -3.18 9.08 4.52
C LEU A 24 -1.78 8.81 5.11
N TRP A 25 -0.72 9.12 4.36
CA TRP A 25 0.65 9.05 4.87
C TRP A 25 0.95 10.07 5.98
N LEU A 26 0.30 11.24 5.96
CA LEU A 26 0.43 12.22 7.04
C LEU A 26 -0.15 11.69 8.36
N ALA A 27 -1.24 10.92 8.31
CA ALA A 27 -1.76 10.24 9.49
C ALA A 27 -0.73 9.24 10.06
N VAL A 28 -0.03 8.50 9.20
CA VAL A 28 1.05 7.58 9.62
C VAL A 28 2.26 8.35 10.16
N ALA A 29 2.57 9.51 9.59
CA ALA A 29 3.67 10.36 10.05
C ALA A 29 3.48 10.87 11.49
N SER A 30 2.24 10.93 11.99
CA SER A 30 1.98 11.26 13.40
C SER A 30 2.51 10.19 14.38
N LEU A 31 2.65 8.95 13.93
CA LEU A 31 3.14 7.82 14.73
C LEU A 31 4.64 7.59 14.57
N ARG A 32 5.16 7.74 13.35
CA ARG A 32 6.57 7.53 13.01
C ARG A 32 7.05 8.66 12.11
N ILE A 33 8.03 9.43 12.58
CA ILE A 33 8.53 10.60 11.86
C ILE A 33 9.15 10.26 10.49
N GLU A 34 9.66 9.04 10.32
CA GLU A 34 10.23 8.55 9.07
C GLU A 34 9.23 8.60 7.89
N ALA A 35 7.94 8.37 8.18
CA ALA A 35 6.87 8.43 7.18
C ALA A 35 6.64 9.85 6.62
N PHE A 36 7.17 10.89 7.28
CA PHE A 36 7.09 12.27 6.81
C PHE A 36 7.84 12.49 5.48
N MET A 37 8.93 11.73 5.23
CA MET A 37 9.65 11.80 3.96
C MET A 37 8.80 11.35 2.78
N VAL A 38 7.93 10.36 2.99
CA VAL A 38 6.99 9.87 1.96
C VAL A 38 5.95 10.92 1.64
N VAL A 39 5.41 11.58 2.67
CA VAL A 39 4.47 12.71 2.52
C VAL A 39 5.11 13.82 1.69
N PHE A 40 6.31 14.25 2.07
CA PHE A 40 7.03 15.30 1.36
C PHE A 40 7.26 14.95 -0.12
N ALA A 41 7.70 13.72 -0.42
CA ALA A 41 7.92 13.28 -1.80
C ALA A 41 6.63 13.28 -2.64
N ILE A 42 5.49 12.87 -2.07
CA ILE A 42 4.18 12.86 -2.75
C ILE A 42 3.68 14.29 -3.01
N PHE A 43 3.74 15.16 -1.99
CA PHE A 43 3.31 16.56 -2.13
C PHE A 43 4.22 17.36 -3.06
N TYR A 44 5.54 17.12 -3.02
CA TYR A 44 6.49 17.69 -3.96
C TYR A 44 6.21 17.24 -5.40
N PHE A 45 5.95 15.95 -5.62
CA PHE A 45 5.53 15.47 -6.93
C PHE A 45 4.23 16.18 -7.36
N TYR A 46 3.23 16.27 -6.50
CA TYR A 46 1.94 16.89 -6.81
C TYR A 46 2.05 18.40 -7.14
N SER A 47 2.89 19.16 -6.45
CA SER A 47 3.08 20.60 -6.70
C SER A 47 3.77 20.88 -8.04
N GLN A 48 4.58 19.94 -8.53
CA GLN A 48 5.33 20.07 -9.79
C GLN A 48 4.52 19.63 -11.02
N VAL A 49 3.40 18.90 -10.87
CA VAL A 49 2.58 18.48 -12.02
C VAL A 49 1.52 19.52 -12.36
N GLN A 50 1.57 20.04 -13.58
CA GLN A 50 0.48 20.87 -14.10
C GLN A 50 -0.77 20.00 -14.37
N THR A 51 -1.90 20.40 -13.80
CA THR A 51 -3.18 19.68 -13.89
C THR A 51 -3.99 19.98 -15.17
N LYS A 52 -3.45 20.82 -16.07
CA LYS A 52 -4.13 21.29 -17.30
C LYS A 52 -3.82 20.42 -18.55
N LYS A 53 -4.37 20.82 -19.71
CA LYS A 53 -4.25 20.11 -21.01
C LYS A 53 -2.80 19.92 -21.49
N THR A 54 -1.87 20.78 -21.10
CA THR A 54 -0.42 20.65 -21.34
C THR A 54 0.22 19.82 -20.24
N ARG A 55 -0.03 18.51 -20.29
CA ARG A 55 0.55 17.60 -19.31
C ARG A 55 1.99 17.26 -19.69
N GLU A 56 2.88 18.18 -19.36
CA GLU A 56 4.31 17.89 -19.25
C GLU A 56 4.52 16.84 -18.16
N LYS A 57 5.40 15.88 -18.43
CA LYS A 57 5.64 14.74 -17.53
C LYS A 57 6.15 15.29 -16.19
N GLY A 58 5.42 15.05 -15.10
CA GLY A 58 5.93 15.36 -13.75
C GLY A 58 7.25 14.64 -13.47
N PRO A 59 8.00 15.06 -12.43
CA PRO A 59 9.27 14.45 -12.07
C PRO A 59 9.05 12.99 -11.64
N LEU A 60 9.16 12.04 -12.58
CA LEU A 60 8.93 10.61 -12.32
C LEU A 60 9.89 10.07 -11.25
N TRP A 61 11.08 10.65 -11.17
CA TRP A 61 12.06 10.32 -10.13
C TRP A 61 11.49 10.50 -8.72
N ALA A 62 10.72 11.57 -8.47
CA ALA A 62 10.12 11.84 -7.16
C ALA A 62 9.03 10.82 -6.80
N LEU A 63 8.28 10.34 -7.79
CA LEU A 63 7.30 9.28 -7.59
C LEU A 63 7.97 7.92 -7.30
N HIS A 64 9.07 7.61 -7.99
CA HIS A 64 9.85 6.40 -7.71
C HIS A 64 10.54 6.49 -6.34
N LEU A 65 11.02 7.67 -5.95
CA LEU A 65 11.55 7.93 -4.61
C LEU A 65 10.46 7.71 -3.55
N ALA A 66 9.26 8.27 -3.71
CA ALA A 66 8.16 8.06 -2.79
C ALA A 66 7.80 6.57 -2.63
N ASN A 67 7.76 5.81 -3.73
CA ASN A 67 7.53 4.37 -3.70
C ASN A 67 8.68 3.62 -3.00
N GLY A 68 9.93 3.99 -3.27
CA GLY A 68 11.10 3.38 -2.62
C GLY A 68 11.11 3.64 -1.11
N LEU A 69 10.82 4.87 -0.68
CA LEU A 69 10.72 5.24 0.74
C LEU A 69 9.57 4.52 1.43
N ALA A 70 8.40 4.44 0.79
CA ALA A 70 7.26 3.69 1.31
C ALA A 70 7.58 2.19 1.44
N PHE A 71 8.25 1.61 0.44
CA PHE A 71 8.65 0.21 0.47
C PHE A 71 9.68 -0.07 1.58
N ALA A 72 10.67 0.80 1.74
CA ALA A 72 11.67 0.69 2.80
C ALA A 72 11.00 0.76 4.19
N TYR A 73 10.13 1.75 4.42
CA TYR A 73 9.39 1.90 5.67
C TYR A 73 8.59 0.64 6.02
N VAL A 74 7.81 0.14 5.06
CA VAL A 74 6.97 -1.05 5.26
C VAL A 74 7.83 -2.30 5.48
N SER A 75 8.97 -2.43 4.80
CA SER A 75 9.90 -3.54 5.00
C SER A 75 10.50 -3.52 6.40
N ILE A 76 10.94 -2.35 6.89
CA ILE A 76 11.44 -2.20 8.26
C ILE A 76 10.37 -2.63 9.27
N GLN A 77 9.12 -2.21 9.09
CA GLN A 77 8.01 -2.60 9.98
C GLN A 77 7.73 -4.11 10.01
N VAL A 78 8.01 -4.83 8.92
CA VAL A 78 7.90 -6.29 8.87
C VAL A 78 9.01 -6.95 9.69
N PHE A 79 10.23 -6.42 9.62
CA PHE A 79 11.39 -6.96 10.36
C PHE A 79 11.44 -6.53 11.83
N GLU A 80 10.76 -5.46 12.22
CA GLU A 80 10.62 -5.04 13.63
C GLU A 80 9.69 -5.96 14.46
N GLN A 81 8.96 -6.88 13.83
CA GLN A 81 8.03 -7.74 14.57
C GLN A 81 8.77 -8.71 15.51
N PRO A 82 8.21 -8.98 16.71
CA PRO A 82 8.89 -9.76 17.74
C PRO A 82 9.07 -11.23 17.38
N ASN A 83 8.27 -11.76 16.47
CA ASN A 83 8.32 -13.15 16.07
C ASN A 83 8.18 -13.30 14.53
N TRP A 84 8.81 -14.34 14.00
CA TRP A 84 8.75 -14.69 12.58
C TRP A 84 7.33 -14.89 12.03
N PRO A 85 6.40 -15.52 12.76
CA PRO A 85 5.01 -15.68 12.30
C PRO A 85 4.28 -14.33 12.15
N ALA A 86 4.49 -13.37 13.06
CA ALA A 86 3.89 -12.03 12.93
C ALA A 86 4.52 -11.24 11.79
N SER A 87 5.83 -11.36 11.54
CA SER A 87 6.45 -10.78 10.33
C SER A 87 5.77 -11.31 9.06
N ALA A 88 5.55 -12.63 8.96
CA ALA A 88 4.89 -13.24 7.82
C ALA A 88 3.43 -12.76 7.67
N ALA A 89 2.68 -12.73 8.78
CA ALA A 89 1.30 -12.23 8.78
C ALA A 89 1.22 -10.76 8.37
N MET A 90 2.13 -9.91 8.89
CA MET A 90 2.23 -8.50 8.55
C MET A 90 2.50 -8.30 7.05
N ALA A 91 3.45 -9.05 6.48
CA ALA A 91 3.76 -9.00 5.06
C ALA A 91 2.54 -9.37 4.18
N VAL A 92 1.79 -10.40 4.55
CA VAL A 92 0.56 -10.81 3.85
C VAL A 92 -0.51 -9.72 3.95
N MET A 93 -0.69 -9.11 5.12
CA MET A 93 -1.64 -8.02 5.32
C MET A 93 -1.29 -6.77 4.50
N ILE A 94 -0.01 -6.40 4.45
CA ILE A 94 0.50 -5.30 3.62
C ILE A 94 0.12 -5.53 2.15
N PHE A 95 0.36 -6.74 1.64
CA PHE A 95 0.07 -7.07 0.25
C PHE A 95 -1.44 -7.04 -0.03
N PHE A 96 -2.26 -7.62 0.86
CA PHE A 96 -3.71 -7.62 0.73
C PHE A 96 -4.30 -6.20 0.77
N LEU A 97 -3.84 -5.36 1.70
CA LEU A 97 -4.29 -3.99 1.82
C LEU A 97 -3.85 -3.16 0.60
N GLY A 98 -2.64 -3.36 0.11
CA GLY A 98 -2.13 -2.73 -1.11
C GLY A 98 -2.94 -3.11 -2.35
N ALA A 99 -3.28 -4.39 -2.52
CA ALA A 99 -4.13 -4.87 -3.61
C ALA A 99 -5.55 -4.27 -3.53
N SER A 100 -6.13 -4.25 -2.33
CA SER A 100 -7.45 -3.66 -2.07
C SER A 100 -7.48 -2.16 -2.35
N PHE A 101 -6.43 -1.44 -1.93
CA PHE A 101 -6.29 -0.01 -2.18
C PHE A 101 -6.10 0.31 -3.66
N SER A 102 -5.25 -0.45 -4.36
CA SER A 102 -5.08 -0.32 -5.81
C SER A 102 -6.40 -0.53 -6.56
N GLN A 103 -7.18 -1.53 -6.15
CA GLN A 103 -8.51 -1.78 -6.72
C GLN A 103 -9.45 -0.59 -6.51
N LEU A 104 -9.49 -0.03 -5.29
CA LEU A 104 -10.29 1.16 -4.98
C LEU A 104 -9.88 2.38 -5.83
N LEU A 105 -8.59 2.59 -6.06
CA LEU A 105 -8.13 3.65 -6.96
C LEU A 105 -8.57 3.42 -8.41
N LEU A 106 -8.57 2.17 -8.88
CA LEU A 106 -8.98 1.81 -10.24
C LEU A 106 -10.50 1.89 -10.47
N THR A 107 -11.31 1.60 -9.44
CA THR A 107 -12.77 1.79 -9.50
C THR A 107 -13.10 3.28 -9.59
N ILE A 108 -12.44 4.14 -8.80
CA ILE A 108 -12.65 5.58 -8.88
C ILE A 108 -12.12 6.17 -10.21
N ALA A 109 -11.03 5.62 -10.74
CA ALA A 109 -10.56 5.95 -12.07
C ALA A 109 -11.48 5.44 -13.20
N ARG A 110 -12.62 4.79 -12.87
CA ARG A 110 -13.60 4.16 -13.78
C ARG A 110 -12.93 3.28 -14.83
N SER A 111 -11.99 2.43 -14.41
CA SER A 111 -11.45 1.41 -15.29
C SER A 111 -12.53 0.36 -15.61
N ARG A 112 -12.67 -0.01 -16.89
CA ARG A 112 -13.60 -1.06 -17.34
C ARG A 112 -12.92 -2.45 -17.39
N LEU A 113 -11.75 -2.59 -16.77
CA LEU A 113 -10.97 -3.83 -16.81
C LEU A 113 -11.64 -4.87 -15.91
N GLN A 114 -12.47 -5.73 -16.50
CA GLN A 114 -13.10 -6.87 -15.81
C GLN A 114 -12.09 -7.77 -15.08
N ALA A 115 -10.84 -7.84 -15.56
CA ALA A 115 -9.76 -8.59 -14.92
C ALA A 115 -9.53 -8.18 -13.45
N PHE A 116 -9.64 -6.89 -13.14
CA PHE A 116 -9.39 -6.37 -11.79
C PHE A 116 -10.47 -6.76 -10.77
N HIS A 117 -11.72 -6.93 -11.22
CA HIS A 117 -12.81 -7.39 -10.36
C HIS A 117 -12.66 -8.85 -9.94
N ARG A 118 -11.96 -9.67 -10.74
CA ARG A 118 -11.68 -11.08 -10.42
C ARG A 118 -10.40 -11.26 -9.59
N ILE A 119 -9.45 -10.34 -9.70
CA ILE A 119 -8.19 -10.37 -8.93
C ILE A 119 -8.46 -10.17 -7.42
N LEU A 120 -9.34 -9.22 -7.05
CA LEU A 120 -9.60 -8.93 -5.64
C LEU A 120 -10.06 -10.15 -4.80
N PRO A 121 -11.10 -10.92 -5.19
CA PRO A 121 -11.53 -12.09 -4.41
C PRO A 121 -10.44 -13.17 -4.38
N VAL A 122 -9.69 -13.36 -5.47
CA VAL A 122 -8.58 -14.33 -5.49
C VAL A 122 -7.46 -13.90 -4.54
N THR A 123 -7.04 -12.63 -4.58
CA THR A 123 -6.02 -12.11 -3.65
C THR A 123 -6.48 -12.19 -2.20
N GLY A 124 -7.77 -11.94 -1.93
CA GLY A 124 -8.34 -12.04 -0.58
C GLY A 124 -8.41 -13.47 -0.05
N ILE A 125 -8.81 -14.44 -0.90
CA ILE A 125 -8.81 -15.85 -0.53
C ILE A 125 -7.39 -16.32 -0.22
N VAL A 126 -6.44 -16.04 -1.12
CA VAL A 126 -5.03 -16.46 -0.95
C VAL A 126 -4.41 -15.80 0.28
N SER A 127 -4.60 -14.50 0.49
CA SER A 127 -4.10 -13.83 1.69
C SER A 127 -4.76 -14.35 2.96
N GLY A 128 -6.05 -14.66 2.93
CA GLY A 128 -6.76 -15.26 4.06
C GLY A 128 -6.20 -16.64 4.42
N MET A 129 -5.96 -17.49 3.42
CA MET A 129 -5.36 -18.82 3.63
C MET A 129 -3.95 -18.69 4.23
N LEU A 130 -3.11 -17.80 3.70
CA LEU A 130 -1.76 -17.56 4.22
C LEU A 130 -1.79 -16.99 5.64
N LEU A 131 -2.75 -16.11 5.95
CA LEU A 131 -2.91 -15.55 7.29
C LEU A 131 -3.29 -16.64 8.29
N VAL A 132 -4.25 -17.51 7.95
CA VAL A 132 -4.65 -18.64 8.81
C VAL A 132 -3.45 -19.55 9.10
N LEU A 133 -2.63 -19.84 8.09
CA LEU A 133 -1.41 -20.64 8.28
C LEU A 133 -0.39 -19.93 9.18
N ALA A 134 -0.19 -18.62 9.01
CA ALA A 134 0.71 -17.84 9.85
C ALA A 134 0.21 -17.78 11.31
N THR A 135 -1.08 -17.60 11.53
CA THR A 135 -1.68 -17.59 12.88
C THR A 135 -1.63 -18.96 13.54
N LEU A 136 -1.86 -20.03 12.76
CA LEU A 136 -1.77 -21.41 13.25
C LEU A 136 -0.34 -21.73 13.67
N PHE A 137 0.65 -21.38 12.85
CA PHE A 137 2.06 -21.53 13.21
C PHE A 137 2.46 -20.70 14.43
N SER A 138 1.92 -19.48 14.57
CA SER A 138 2.11 -18.66 15.77
C SER A 138 1.50 -19.33 17.02
N SER A 139 0.33 -19.96 16.90
CA SER A 139 -0.32 -20.64 18.03
C SER A 139 0.44 -21.88 18.51
N TYR A 140 1.12 -22.59 17.61
CA TYR A 140 1.97 -23.74 17.96
C TYR A 140 3.27 -23.34 18.68
N GLN A 141 3.68 -22.07 18.60
CA GLN A 141 4.87 -21.56 19.30
C GLN A 141 4.55 -20.98 20.69
N LEU A 142 3.29 -20.96 21.11
CA LEU A 142 2.91 -20.51 22.45
C LEU A 142 3.21 -21.62 23.46
N ASP A 143 3.99 -21.28 24.49
CA ASP A 143 4.35 -22.19 25.58
C ASP A 143 3.13 -22.51 26.46
N GLU A 144 3.10 -23.69 27.08
CA GLU A 144 1.99 -24.15 27.94
C GLU A 144 1.65 -23.16 29.06
N ALA A 145 2.65 -22.42 29.55
CA ALA A 145 2.49 -21.37 30.55
C ALA A 145 1.64 -20.18 30.08
N THR A 146 1.72 -19.80 28.79
CA THR A 146 0.87 -18.74 28.22
C THR A 146 -0.56 -19.23 27.93
N LEU A 147 -0.72 -20.49 27.56
CA LEU A 147 -2.03 -21.10 27.32
C LEU A 147 -2.87 -21.18 28.62
N ALA A 148 -2.22 -21.50 29.74
CA ALA A 148 -2.84 -21.55 31.07
C ALA A 148 -3.27 -20.16 31.61
N SER A 149 -2.69 -19.07 31.11
CA SER A 149 -3.07 -17.70 31.49
C SER A 149 -4.22 -17.11 30.66
N ALA A 150 -4.52 -17.73 29.51
CA ALA A 150 -5.55 -17.29 28.57
C ALA A 150 -6.87 -18.07 28.68
N THR A 151 -6.89 -19.15 29.48
CA THR A 151 -8.07 -19.98 29.77
C THR A 151 -8.57 -19.68 31.18
#